data_AF-A0A850MG23-F1
#
_entry.id   AF-A0A850MG23-F1
#
_cell.length_a   1.000
_cell.length_b   1.000
_cell.length_c   1.000
_cell.angle_alpha   90.00
_cell.angle_beta   90.00
_cell.angle_gamma   90.00
#
_symmetry.space_group_name_H-M   'P 1'
#
loop_
_entity.id
_entity.type
_entity.pdbx_description
1 polymer ?
#
loop_
_entity_poly.entity_id
_entity_poly.type
_entity_poly.pdbx_seq_one_letter_code
_entity_poly.pdbx_strand_id
1 'polypeptide(L)'
;MSRQRKLFVVDEKKEKELAKERKKLEIAREQRSRQREIERERKKEKKLNRKPKNEFYRCECGISLHWRVAYGHRAGCPQCHKPIPLSEIFE
;
A
#
# COMPACT_ATOMS: atom_id res chain seq x y z
N MET A 1 19.41 -24.41 -62.08
CA MET A 1 18.40 -23.47 -61.52
C MET A 1 18.55 -23.41 -60.01
N SER A 2 19.33 -22.45 -59.49
CA SER A 2 19.63 -22.33 -58.06
C SER A 2 18.45 -21.70 -57.31
N ARG A 3 17.93 -22.42 -56.32
CA ARG A 3 16.93 -21.87 -55.39
C ARG A 3 17.62 -20.88 -54.46
N GLN A 4 17.54 -19.59 -54.78
CA GLN A 4 17.91 -18.50 -53.85
C GLN A 4 17.00 -18.61 -52.61
N ARG A 5 17.54 -19.13 -51.50
CA ARG A 5 16.89 -19.04 -50.19
C ARG A 5 16.97 -17.59 -49.73
N LYS A 6 15.82 -16.97 -49.45
CA LYS A 6 15.74 -15.62 -48.88
C LYS A 6 16.53 -15.61 -47.57
N LEU A 7 17.55 -14.73 -47.45
CA LEU A 7 18.44 -14.63 -46.28
C LEU A 7 17.75 -14.12 -44.99
N PHE A 8 16.49 -13.67 -45.06
CA PHE A 8 15.80 -12.97 -43.99
C PHE A 8 14.57 -13.73 -43.47
N VAL A 9 14.73 -14.98 -43.02
CA VAL A 9 13.65 -15.76 -42.38
C VAL A 9 13.69 -15.65 -40.84
N VAL A 10 14.66 -14.90 -40.30
CA VAL A 10 15.02 -14.92 -38.87
C VAL A 10 14.29 -13.89 -38.01
N ASP A 11 13.59 -12.92 -38.59
CA ASP A 11 13.10 -11.78 -37.80
C ASP A 11 11.67 -11.97 -37.27
N GLU A 12 10.75 -12.58 -38.03
CA GLU A 12 9.34 -12.67 -37.60
C GLU A 12 9.12 -13.55 -36.36
N LYS A 13 9.89 -14.64 -36.19
CA LYS A 13 9.75 -15.52 -35.01
C LYS A 13 10.26 -14.84 -33.74
N LYS A 14 11.42 -14.15 -33.84
CA LYS A 14 12.01 -13.40 -32.73
C LYS A 14 11.14 -12.21 -32.33
N GLU A 15 10.55 -11.50 -33.30
CA GLU A 15 9.60 -10.42 -33.02
C GLU A 15 8.33 -10.93 -32.31
N LYS A 16 7.80 -12.09 -32.72
CA LYS A 16 6.66 -12.74 -32.04
C LYS A 16 7.01 -13.19 -30.61
N GLU A 17 8.22 -13.67 -30.38
CA GLU A 17 8.69 -14.05 -29.03
C GLU A 17 8.86 -12.83 -28.14
N LEU A 18 9.51 -11.76 -28.63
CA LEU A 18 9.64 -10.48 -27.93
C LEU A 18 8.29 -9.86 -27.61
N ALA A 19 7.31 -9.94 -28.52
CA ALA A 19 5.95 -9.47 -28.29
C ALA A 19 5.25 -10.26 -27.17
N LYS A 20 5.47 -11.59 -27.09
CA LYS A 20 4.94 -12.43 -26.00
C LYS A 20 5.59 -12.08 -24.66
N GLU A 21 6.90 -11.85 -24.62
CA GLU A 21 7.61 -11.44 -23.40
C GLU A 21 7.15 -10.06 -22.90
N ARG A 22 6.97 -9.10 -23.80
CA ARG A 22 6.41 -7.77 -23.46
C ARG A 22 5.02 -7.88 -22.85
N LYS A 23 4.12 -8.69 -23.45
CA LYS A 23 2.78 -8.93 -22.90
C LYS A 23 2.84 -9.59 -21.51
N LYS A 24 3.73 -10.56 -21.29
CA LYS A 24 3.92 -11.18 -19.96
C LYS A 24 4.38 -10.16 -18.93
N LEU A 25 5.33 -9.29 -19.29
CA LEU A 25 5.83 -8.22 -18.42
C LEU A 25 4.73 -7.21 -18.08
N GLU A 26 3.89 -6.86 -19.04
CA GLU A 26 2.77 -5.95 -18.86
C GLU A 26 1.72 -6.54 -17.90
N ILE A 27 1.32 -7.79 -18.11
CA ILE A 27 0.41 -8.53 -17.22
C ILE A 27 1.00 -8.61 -15.80
N ALA A 28 2.30 -8.90 -15.67
CA ALA A 28 2.96 -8.96 -14.36
C ALA A 28 2.99 -7.60 -13.66
N ARG A 29 3.18 -6.49 -14.40
CA ARG A 29 3.10 -5.13 -13.85
C ARG A 29 1.70 -4.79 -13.39
N GLU A 30 0.69 -5.13 -14.19
CA GLU A 30 -0.70 -4.89 -13.85
C GLU A 30 -1.12 -5.68 -12.60
N GLN A 31 -0.73 -6.96 -12.51
CA GLN A 31 -0.94 -7.78 -11.32
C GLN A 31 -0.29 -7.17 -10.07
N ARG A 32 0.95 -6.67 -10.18
CA ARG A 32 1.61 -5.95 -9.08
C ARG A 32 0.87 -4.66 -8.71
N SER A 33 0.34 -3.93 -9.68
CA SER A 33 -0.43 -2.71 -9.42
C SER A 33 -1.70 -3.04 -8.64
N ARG A 34 -2.47 -4.04 -9.10
CA ARG A 34 -3.69 -4.51 -8.42
C ARG A 34 -3.40 -5.00 -7.00
N GLN A 35 -2.32 -5.74 -6.79
CA GLN A 35 -1.91 -6.17 -5.44
C GLN A 35 -1.60 -4.98 -4.52
N ARG A 36 -0.92 -3.95 -5.02
CA ARG A 36 -0.64 -2.73 -4.24
C ARG A 36 -1.92 -1.97 -3.91
N GLU A 37 -2.88 -1.95 -4.82
CA GLU A 37 -4.17 -1.30 -4.61
C GLU A 37 -4.99 -2.02 -3.53
N ILE A 38 -5.09 -3.34 -3.60
CA ILE A 38 -5.71 -4.18 -2.57
C ILE A 38 -5.02 -3.98 -1.21
N GLU A 39 -3.69 -3.91 -1.17
CA GLU A 39 -2.97 -3.67 0.08
C GLU A 39 -3.25 -2.27 0.66
N ARG A 40 -3.38 -1.25 -0.20
CA ARG A 40 -3.77 0.11 0.23
C ARG A 40 -5.20 0.12 0.77
N GLU A 41 -6.14 -0.56 0.11
CA GLU A 41 -7.51 -0.67 0.59
C GLU A 41 -7.58 -1.39 1.93
N ARG A 42 -6.90 -2.53 2.08
CA ARG A 42 -6.78 -3.22 3.38
C ARG A 42 -6.15 -2.33 4.46
N LYS A 43 -5.16 -1.51 4.13
CA LYS A 43 -4.57 -0.54 5.06
C LYS A 43 -5.53 0.60 5.39
N LYS A 44 -6.39 1.04 4.47
CA LYS A 44 -7.44 2.02 4.72
C LYS A 44 -8.53 1.43 5.61
N GLU A 45 -9.00 0.22 5.33
CA GLU A 45 -9.97 -0.50 6.17
C GLU A 45 -9.43 -0.74 7.58
N LYS A 46 -8.17 -1.17 7.72
CA LYS A 46 -7.52 -1.31 9.04
C LYS A 46 -7.38 0.01 9.80
N LYS A 47 -7.35 1.16 9.11
CA LYS A 47 -7.34 2.48 9.74
C LYS A 47 -8.76 2.93 10.11
N LEU A 48 -9.76 2.62 9.28
CA LEU A 48 -11.16 2.95 9.55
C LEU A 48 -11.78 2.08 10.66
N ASN A 49 -11.41 0.81 10.74
CA ASN A 49 -11.98 -0.14 11.69
C ASN A 49 -11.42 -0.03 13.12
N ARG A 50 -10.56 0.97 13.40
CA ARG A 50 -10.13 1.24 14.77
C ARG A 50 -11.25 1.94 15.51
N LYS A 51 -12.07 1.16 16.22
CA LYS A 51 -13.05 1.72 17.15
C LYS A 51 -12.30 2.28 18.35
N PRO A 52 -12.58 3.54 18.75
CA PRO A 52 -12.00 4.08 19.96
C PRO A 52 -12.55 3.30 21.17
N LYS A 53 -11.70 2.97 22.14
CA LYS A 53 -12.10 2.35 23.41
C LYS A 53 -13.06 3.25 24.18
N ASN A 54 -12.73 4.54 24.18
CA ASN A 54 -13.48 5.61 24.85
C ASN A 54 -13.47 6.85 23.96
N GLU A 55 -14.50 7.70 24.08
CA GLU A 55 -14.53 9.00 23.39
C GLU A 55 -13.38 9.92 23.84
N PHE A 56 -12.95 9.77 25.10
CA PHE A 56 -11.90 10.55 25.72
C PHE A 56 -10.75 9.67 26.19
N TYR A 57 -9.53 10.06 25.79
CA TYR A 57 -8.28 9.55 26.33
C TYR A 57 -7.91 10.37 27.56
N ARG A 58 -7.62 9.70 28.68
CA ARG A 58 -7.20 10.35 29.92
C ARG A 58 -5.72 10.06 30.17
N CYS A 59 -4.90 11.09 30.16
CA CYS A 59 -3.48 10.95 30.46
C CYS A 59 -3.25 10.93 31.98
N GLU A 60 -2.14 10.32 32.41
CA GLU A 60 -1.68 10.33 33.81
C GLU A 60 -1.50 11.74 34.38
N CYS A 61 -1.20 12.73 33.54
CA CYS A 61 -1.09 14.13 33.97
C CYS A 61 -2.45 14.80 34.23
N GLY A 62 -3.56 14.06 34.15
CA GLY A 62 -4.91 14.52 34.47
C GLY A 62 -5.67 15.16 33.30
N ILE A 63 -5.05 15.33 32.12
CA ILE A 63 -5.74 15.89 30.96
C ILE A 63 -6.63 14.85 30.28
N SER A 64 -7.81 15.29 29.87
CA SER A 64 -8.74 14.51 29.06
C SER A 64 -8.77 15.09 27.65
N LEU A 65 -8.48 14.26 26.65
CA LEU A 65 -8.46 14.65 25.25
C LEU A 65 -9.45 13.80 24.47
N HIS A 66 -10.18 14.39 23.55
CA HIS A 66 -10.97 13.61 22.60
C HIS A 66 -10.04 12.69 21.79
N TRP A 67 -10.44 11.43 21.56
CA TRP A 67 -9.58 10.41 20.92
C TRP A 67 -8.98 10.86 19.58
N ARG A 68 -9.71 11.66 18.79
CA ARG A 68 -9.22 12.24 17.52
C ARG A 68 -8.04 13.19 17.74
N VAL A 69 -8.09 13.98 18.81
CA VAL A 69 -7.03 14.94 19.17
C VAL A 69 -5.82 14.15 19.67
N ALA A 70 -6.03 13.19 20.57
CA ALA A 70 -4.97 12.30 21.05
C ALA A 70 -4.27 11.54 19.91
N TYR A 71 -5.01 11.04 18.93
CA TYR A 71 -4.46 10.37 17.74
C TYR A 71 -3.73 11.32 16.79
N GLY A 72 -4.18 12.58 16.68
CA GLY A 72 -3.56 13.60 15.85
C GLY A 72 -2.23 14.10 16.40
N HIS A 73 -2.06 14.12 17.73
CA HIS A 73 -0.84 14.57 18.39
C HIS A 73 0.27 13.52 18.32
N ARG A 74 1.10 13.60 17.26
CA ARG A 74 2.28 12.73 17.08
C ARG A 74 3.36 12.90 18.15
N ALA A 75 3.40 14.06 18.80
CA ALA A 75 4.37 14.39 19.84
C ALA A 75 3.97 13.88 21.25
N GLY A 76 2.84 13.19 21.38
CA GLY A 76 2.31 12.75 22.66
C GLY A 76 1.38 13.77 23.32
N CYS A 77 1.14 13.61 24.63
CA CYS A 77 0.27 14.47 25.41
C CYS A 77 0.73 15.95 25.36
N PRO A 78 -0.16 16.93 25.11
CA PRO A 78 0.22 18.34 25.01
C PRO A 78 0.73 18.93 26.32
N GLN A 79 0.42 18.32 27.47
CA GLN A 79 0.83 18.80 28.79
C GLN A 79 2.16 18.19 29.27
N CYS A 80 2.30 16.87 29.16
CA CYS A 80 3.44 16.14 29.72
C CYS A 80 4.37 15.54 28.66
N HIS A 81 4.06 15.72 27.37
CA HIS A 81 4.81 15.19 26.21
C HIS A 81 5.06 13.67 26.23
N LYS A 82 4.38 12.93 27.11
CA LYS A 82 4.45 11.47 27.13
C LYS A 82 3.81 10.91 25.86
N PRO A 83 4.43 9.91 25.20
CA PRO A 83 3.88 9.30 24.01
C PRO A 83 2.52 8.67 24.34
N ILE A 84 1.53 8.87 23.48
CA ILE A 84 0.19 8.30 23.66
C ILE A 84 0.14 6.97 22.89
N PRO A 85 0.08 5.81 23.58
CA PRO A 85 0.04 4.53 22.90
C PRO A 85 -1.32 4.33 22.24
N LEU A 86 -1.31 3.89 20.98
CA LEU A 86 -2.53 3.65 20.20
C LEU A 86 -3.43 2.58 20.84
N SER A 87 -2.86 1.67 21.63
CA SER A 87 -3.57 0.66 22.40
C SER A 87 -4.43 1.23 23.53
N GLU A 88 -4.17 2.45 24.00
CA GLU A 88 -5.01 3.12 25.00
C GLU A 88 -6.16 3.91 24.35
N ILE A 89 -5.99 4.31 23.09
CA ILE A 89 -7.02 5.03 22.32
C ILE A 89 -8.01 4.06 21.65
N PHE A 90 -7.52 2.98 21.06
CA PHE A 90 -8.30 2.07 20.21
C PHE A 90 -8.33 0.63 20.75
N GLU A 91 -9.42 -0.08 20.47
CA GLU A 91 -9.59 -1.52 20.74
C GLU A 91 -8.66 -2.39 19.89
#